data_AF-A0A2K8WLC0-F1
#
_entry.id   AF-A0A2K8WLC0-F1
#
_cell.length_a   1.000
_cell.length_b   1.000
_cell.length_c   1.000
_cell.angle_alpha   90.00
_cell.angle_beta   90.00
_cell.angle_gamma   90.00
#
_symmetry.space_group_name_H-M   'P 1'
#
loop_
_entity.id
_entity.type
_entity.pdbx_description
1 polymer ?
#
loop_
_entity_poly.entity_id
_entity_poly.type
_entity_poly.pdbx_seq_one_letter_code
_entity_poly.pdbx_strand_id
1 'polypeptide(L)'
;MPDKKEKKSSYLGLIIILILLIVIGVLPGYLRGGNWSWSSENEPSNMRLINSLKNDSISLEGWKTVERHRVRLSGKNWHWEVMEKDNLTASLLIQPQPYFKDKPSVEWTDLQSLNVNASFCLQEISEKLSLTPQELNIESSAKNIGTLIEQKDVDKNTLNIILGSLPSICSRAFTIRNLDNQNTIIPLIDPQDWSTDSQQSITFNTEDNLTITALFQRGWNQNNTVAMMNWYTWKDGGHYKPYRWFMSDLKSQIKGDRTGWVAISLRLYIDPLEEIKPRQEEITTIAKQVQTAITNKIR
;
A
#
# COMPACT_ATOMS: atom_id res chain seq x y z
N MET A 1 5.98 -64.43 26.30
CA MET A 1 6.53 -63.09 26.66
C MET A 1 7.00 -62.43 25.37
N PRO A 2 6.44 -61.30 24.93
CA PRO A 2 6.87 -60.66 23.69
C PRO A 2 8.09 -59.77 23.94
N ASP A 3 9.10 -59.91 23.08
CA ASP A 3 10.35 -59.15 23.09
C ASP A 3 10.11 -57.74 22.52
N LYS A 4 10.33 -56.71 23.35
CA LYS A 4 10.20 -55.30 22.99
C LYS A 4 11.51 -54.85 22.34
N LYS A 5 11.58 -54.84 21.01
CA LYS A 5 12.66 -54.14 20.29
C LYS A 5 12.53 -52.63 20.51
N GLU A 6 13.38 -52.08 21.38
CA GLU A 6 13.58 -50.62 21.50
C GLU A 6 14.04 -50.05 20.15
N LYS A 7 13.23 -49.15 19.59
CA LYS A 7 13.51 -48.42 18.36
C LYS A 7 14.52 -47.30 18.66
N LYS A 8 15.79 -47.65 18.88
CA LYS A 8 16.85 -46.64 19.03
C LYS A 8 17.31 -46.11 17.67
N SER A 9 17.25 -44.78 17.58
CA SER A 9 18.07 -43.89 16.75
C SER A 9 17.60 -43.58 15.31
N SER A 10 16.57 -42.73 15.20
CA SER A 10 16.40 -41.86 14.01
C SER A 10 17.15 -40.52 14.14
N TYR A 11 17.83 -40.29 15.26
CA TYR A 11 18.53 -39.02 15.54
C TYR A 11 19.91 -38.96 14.87
N LEU A 12 20.58 -40.09 14.66
CA LEU A 12 21.91 -40.12 14.05
C LEU A 12 21.90 -39.59 12.61
N GLY A 13 20.90 -39.99 11.82
CA GLY A 13 20.73 -39.51 10.45
C GLY A 13 20.44 -38.01 10.40
N LEU A 14 19.65 -37.51 11.36
CA LEU A 14 19.31 -36.10 11.47
C LEU A 14 20.53 -35.25 11.87
N ILE A 15 21.35 -35.75 12.79
CA ILE A 15 22.62 -35.12 13.19
C ILE A 15 23.60 -35.06 12.01
N ILE A 16 23.73 -36.14 11.23
CA ILE A 16 24.61 -36.15 10.06
C ILE A 16 24.16 -35.11 9.03
N ILE A 17 22.86 -35.03 8.72
CA ILE A 17 22.31 -34.03 7.80
C ILE A 17 22.57 -32.61 8.34
N LEU A 18 22.38 -32.38 9.64
CA LEU A 18 22.61 -31.07 10.26
C LEU A 18 24.09 -30.66 10.16
N ILE A 19 25.02 -31.58 10.43
CA ILE A 19 26.46 -31.34 10.29
C ILE A 19 26.81 -31.02 8.82
N LEU A 20 26.22 -31.76 7.87
CA LEU A 20 26.46 -31.54 6.45
C LEU A 20 25.98 -30.15 6.00
N LEU A 21 24.82 -29.69 6.50
CA LEU A 21 24.32 -28.34 6.26
C LEU A 21 25.22 -27.27 6.89
N ILE A 22 25.76 -27.49 8.09
CA ILE A 22 26.70 -26.57 8.74
C ILE A 22 28.03 -26.52 7.98
N VAL A 23 28.55 -27.66 7.53
CA VAL A 23 29.83 -27.73 6.80
C VAL A 23 29.72 -27.04 5.44
N ILE A 24 28.61 -27.22 4.72
CA ILE A 24 28.39 -26.54 3.44
C ILE A 24 28.08 -25.04 3.64
N GLY A 25 27.30 -24.71 4.67
CA GLY A 25 26.87 -23.34 4.92
C GLY A 25 27.99 -22.47 5.51
N VAL A 26 28.58 -22.90 6.62
CA VAL A 26 29.36 -22.05 7.54
C VAL A 26 30.87 -22.09 7.28
N LEU A 27 31.46 -23.25 6.99
CA LEU A 27 32.92 -23.35 6.82
C LEU A 27 33.50 -22.50 5.65
N PRO A 28 32.84 -22.39 4.47
CA PRO A 28 33.42 -21.65 3.36
C PRO A 28 33.64 -20.16 3.63
N GLY A 29 32.82 -19.51 4.44
CA GLY A 29 32.97 -18.07 4.69
C GLY A 29 33.97 -17.72 5.80
N TYR A 30 34.20 -18.61 6.77
CA TYR A 30 35.33 -18.44 7.70
C TYR A 30 36.68 -18.58 6.96
N LEU A 31 36.79 -19.52 6.02
CA LEU A 31 38.00 -19.68 5.19
C LEU A 31 38.21 -18.53 4.18
N ARG A 32 37.15 -17.82 3.80
CA ARG A 32 37.20 -16.63 2.92
C ARG A 32 37.37 -15.31 3.68
N GLY A 33 37.82 -15.35 4.95
CA GLY A 33 38.13 -14.15 5.73
C GLY A 33 36.90 -13.37 6.20
N GLY A 34 35.76 -14.04 6.41
CA GLY A 34 34.52 -13.38 6.86
C GLY A 34 33.75 -12.66 5.75
N ASN A 35 34.21 -12.74 4.49
CA ASN A 35 33.43 -12.34 3.33
C ASN A 35 32.36 -13.39 3.04
N TRP A 36 31.26 -13.30 3.78
CA TRP A 36 30.10 -14.13 3.57
C TRP A 36 29.37 -13.68 2.31
N SER A 37 29.01 -14.59 1.41
CA SER A 37 28.15 -14.26 0.27
C SER A 37 26.77 -13.72 0.70
N TRP A 38 26.40 -13.91 1.97
CA TRP A 38 25.19 -13.35 2.58
C TRP A 38 25.40 -12.06 3.39
N SER A 39 26.65 -11.59 3.60
CA SER A 39 26.88 -10.34 4.34
C SER A 39 26.75 -9.09 3.45
N SER A 40 26.99 -9.23 2.15
CA SER A 40 26.66 -8.19 1.17
C SER A 40 25.24 -8.43 0.64
N GLU A 41 24.26 -7.77 1.24
CA GLU A 41 22.91 -7.80 0.72
C GLU A 41 22.89 -6.97 -0.58
N ASN A 42 22.80 -7.65 -1.73
CA ASN A 42 22.81 -6.99 -3.04
C ASN A 42 21.62 -6.05 -3.15
N GLU A 43 21.78 -4.93 -3.85
CA GLU A 43 20.68 -4.04 -4.22
C GLU A 43 19.93 -4.64 -5.43
N PRO A 44 18.58 -4.58 -5.49
CA PRO A 44 17.86 -4.95 -6.71
C PRO A 44 18.41 -4.15 -7.90
N SER A 45 18.74 -4.85 -8.99
CA SER A 45 19.25 -4.22 -10.22
C SER A 45 18.36 -3.08 -10.75
N ASN A 46 17.05 -3.15 -10.50
CA ASN A 46 16.05 -2.16 -10.90
C ASN A 46 15.68 -1.15 -9.80
N MET A 47 16.43 -1.06 -8.69
CA MET A 47 16.07 -0.18 -7.57
C MET A 47 16.01 1.31 -7.96
N ARG A 48 16.88 1.76 -8.87
CA ARG A 48 16.81 3.13 -9.41
C ARG A 48 15.50 3.39 -10.17
N LEU A 49 15.04 2.43 -10.95
CA LEU A 49 13.79 2.51 -11.70
C LEU A 49 12.57 2.50 -10.76
N ILE A 50 12.58 1.64 -9.74
CA ILE A 50 11.54 1.64 -8.70
C ILE A 50 11.48 2.99 -7.99
N ASN A 51 12.64 3.57 -7.68
CA ASN A 51 12.69 4.88 -7.04
C ASN A 51 12.18 6.03 -7.93
N SER A 52 12.27 5.91 -9.27
CA SER A 52 11.75 6.97 -10.17
C SER A 52 10.22 7.08 -10.10
N LEU A 53 9.53 5.98 -9.77
CA LEU A 53 8.08 5.96 -9.54
C LEU A 53 7.61 6.88 -8.41
N LYS A 54 8.52 7.40 -7.58
CA LYS A 54 8.20 8.41 -6.55
C LYS A 54 7.76 9.74 -7.16
N ASN A 55 8.21 10.05 -8.37
CA ASN A 55 7.97 11.33 -9.04
C ASN A 55 7.33 11.16 -10.43
N ASP A 56 7.50 9.99 -11.05
CA ASP A 56 6.98 9.70 -12.37
C ASP A 56 5.48 9.42 -12.34
N SER A 57 4.75 10.09 -13.23
CA SER A 57 3.36 9.75 -13.50
C SER A 57 3.22 8.49 -14.32
N ILE A 58 2.10 7.79 -14.13
CA ILE A 58 1.74 6.63 -14.95
C ILE A 58 0.60 7.03 -15.88
N SER A 59 0.85 7.01 -17.18
CA SER A 59 -0.18 7.25 -18.19
C SER A 59 -0.96 5.96 -18.43
N LEU A 60 -2.28 6.01 -18.28
CA LEU A 60 -3.18 4.90 -18.56
C LEU A 60 -4.07 5.22 -19.75
N GLU A 61 -4.39 4.23 -20.58
CA GLU A 61 -5.06 4.45 -21.85
C GLU A 61 -6.53 4.87 -21.67
N GLY A 62 -6.85 6.06 -22.18
CA GLY A 62 -8.17 6.67 -22.07
C GLY A 62 -8.49 7.23 -20.69
N TRP A 63 -7.56 7.19 -19.73
CA TRP A 63 -7.72 7.82 -18.42
C TRP A 63 -6.97 9.14 -18.38
N LYS A 64 -7.67 10.19 -17.93
CA LYS A 64 -7.06 11.50 -17.69
C LYS A 64 -6.76 11.65 -16.21
N THR A 65 -5.50 11.83 -15.86
CA THR A 65 -5.13 12.25 -14.50
C THR A 65 -5.64 13.68 -14.28
N VAL A 66 -6.54 13.84 -13.31
CA VAL A 66 -7.12 15.13 -12.95
C VAL A 66 -6.44 15.74 -11.73
N GLU A 67 -5.97 14.90 -10.81
CA GLU A 67 -5.31 15.33 -9.59
C GLU A 67 -4.14 14.39 -9.24
N ARG A 68 -3.13 14.95 -8.58
CA ARG A 68 -1.94 14.23 -8.13
C ARG A 68 -1.42 14.82 -6.83
N HIS A 69 -1.22 13.97 -5.84
CA HIS A 69 -0.81 14.36 -4.50
C HIS A 69 0.17 13.33 -3.90
N ARG A 70 0.83 13.73 -2.81
CA ARG A 70 1.52 12.81 -1.92
C ARG A 70 0.72 12.71 -0.63
N VAL A 71 0.43 11.49 -0.19
CA VAL A 71 -0.34 11.25 1.02
C VAL A 71 0.36 10.25 1.92
N ARG A 72 0.36 10.52 3.23
CA ARG A 72 0.88 9.61 4.24
C ARG A 72 -0.26 8.74 4.79
N LEU A 73 -0.22 7.44 4.50
CA LEU A 73 -1.23 6.46 4.95
C LEU A 73 -0.52 5.30 5.65
N SER A 74 -0.99 4.93 6.84
CA SER A 74 -0.42 3.85 7.66
C SER A 74 1.11 3.95 7.80
N GLY A 75 1.59 5.17 8.08
CA GLY A 75 3.01 5.46 8.24
C GLY A 75 3.86 5.42 6.96
N LYS A 76 3.27 5.20 5.79
CA LYS A 76 3.97 5.13 4.50
C LYS A 76 3.59 6.29 3.59
N ASN A 77 4.53 6.70 2.75
CA ASN A 77 4.30 7.76 1.77
C ASN A 77 3.81 7.12 0.46
N TRP A 78 2.64 7.55 0.02
CA TRP A 78 2.00 7.11 -1.21
C TRP A 78 2.00 8.24 -2.23
N HIS A 79 2.32 7.89 -3.46
CA HIS A 79 1.95 8.69 -4.61
C HIS A 79 0.49 8.40 -4.93
N TRP A 80 -0.34 9.44 -4.93
CA TRP A 80 -1.78 9.31 -5.12
C TRP A 80 -2.23 10.10 -6.33
N GLU A 81 -2.89 9.44 -7.26
CA GLU A 81 -3.46 10.04 -8.46
C GLU A 81 -4.96 9.77 -8.50
N VAL A 82 -5.72 10.78 -8.92
CA VAL A 82 -7.14 10.65 -9.27
C VAL A 82 -7.25 10.76 -10.78
N MET A 83 -7.98 9.83 -11.37
CA MET A 83 -8.09 9.65 -12.81
C MET A 83 -9.56 9.56 -13.20
N GLU A 84 -9.91 10.17 -14.32
CA GLU A 84 -11.26 10.14 -14.86
C GLU A 84 -11.27 9.59 -16.27
N LYS A 85 -12.31 8.80 -16.57
CA LYS A 85 -12.61 8.28 -17.90
C LYS A 85 -14.12 8.17 -18.05
N ASP A 86 -14.67 8.90 -19.01
CA ASP A 86 -16.12 9.02 -19.19
C ASP A 86 -16.80 9.49 -17.88
N ASN A 87 -17.70 8.68 -17.30
CA ASN A 87 -18.35 8.95 -16.02
C ASN A 87 -17.72 8.19 -14.84
N LEU A 88 -16.54 7.60 -15.04
CA LEU A 88 -15.85 6.82 -14.02
C LEU A 88 -14.75 7.64 -13.39
N THR A 89 -14.69 7.59 -12.06
CA THR A 89 -13.57 8.12 -11.29
C THR A 89 -12.81 6.95 -10.67
N ALA A 90 -11.50 6.94 -10.87
CA ALA A 90 -10.60 6.00 -10.24
C ALA A 90 -9.50 6.74 -9.46
N SER A 91 -8.93 6.06 -8.49
CA SER A 91 -7.77 6.51 -7.75
C SER A 91 -6.71 5.42 -7.75
N LEU A 92 -5.47 5.83 -8.01
CA LEU A 92 -4.30 4.96 -7.99
C LEU A 92 -3.37 5.44 -6.89
N LEU A 93 -3.06 4.54 -5.95
CA LEU A 93 -2.01 4.75 -4.96
C LEU A 93 -0.83 3.82 -5.26
N ILE A 94 0.35 4.41 -5.28
CA ILE A 94 1.61 3.71 -5.57
C ILE A 94 2.57 3.99 -4.42
N GLN A 95 3.09 2.94 -3.81
CA GLN A 95 4.16 3.04 -2.81
C GLN A 95 5.36 2.22 -3.28
N PRO A 96 6.35 2.87 -3.92
CA PRO A 96 7.60 2.24 -4.30
C PRO A 96 8.40 1.83 -3.06
N GLN A 97 9.14 0.74 -3.14
CA GLN A 97 10.07 0.33 -2.09
C GLN A 97 10.97 1.52 -1.67
N PRO A 98 10.97 1.94 -0.39
CA PRO A 98 11.68 3.15 0.01
C PRO A 98 13.19 2.98 -0.01
N TYR A 99 13.67 1.87 0.57
CA TYR A 99 15.06 1.47 0.63
C TYR A 99 15.22 0.00 0.19
N PHE A 100 16.37 -0.35 -0.40
CA PHE A 100 16.57 -1.66 -1.03
C PHE A 100 16.50 -2.86 -0.09
N LYS A 101 16.63 -2.64 1.23
CA LYS A 101 16.45 -3.67 2.26
C LYS A 101 15.04 -3.74 2.83
N ASP A 102 14.20 -2.75 2.52
CA ASP A 102 12.82 -2.73 3.00
C ASP A 102 12.05 -3.87 2.36
N LYS A 103 11.28 -4.57 3.19
CA LYS A 103 10.43 -5.67 2.77
C LYS A 103 8.99 -5.17 2.58
N PRO A 104 8.19 -5.86 1.75
CA PRO A 104 6.76 -5.58 1.65
C PRO A 104 6.13 -5.59 3.05
N SER A 105 5.48 -4.48 3.41
CA SER A 105 5.01 -4.22 4.79
C SER A 105 3.76 -3.33 4.83
N VAL A 106 3.08 -3.16 3.69
CA VAL A 106 1.72 -2.61 3.64
C VAL A 106 0.77 -3.67 4.17
N GLU A 107 0.09 -3.34 5.27
CA GLU A 107 -1.05 -4.07 5.76
C GLU A 107 -2.28 -3.59 4.99
N TRP A 108 -2.79 -4.44 4.10
CA TRP A 108 -3.92 -4.07 3.24
C TRP A 108 -5.19 -3.76 4.03
N THR A 109 -5.30 -4.30 5.24
CA THR A 109 -6.36 -4.01 6.21
C THR A 109 -6.32 -2.58 6.73
N ASP A 110 -5.15 -1.94 6.78
CA ASP A 110 -5.07 -0.56 7.23
C ASP A 110 -5.59 0.37 6.13
N LEU A 111 -5.29 0.06 4.86
CA LEU A 111 -5.83 0.82 3.73
C LEU A 111 -7.32 0.59 3.52
N GLN A 112 -7.85 -0.54 3.99
CA GLN A 112 -9.27 -0.87 3.92
C GLN A 112 -10.11 0.14 4.67
N SER A 113 -9.73 0.58 5.86
CA SER A 113 -10.52 1.52 6.69
C SER A 113 -10.23 3.00 6.41
N LEU A 114 -9.37 3.29 5.43
CA LEU A 114 -8.91 4.65 5.17
C LEU A 114 -9.62 5.30 3.99
N ASN A 115 -10.30 6.40 4.28
CA ASN A 115 -10.69 7.36 3.26
C ASN A 115 -9.46 8.21 2.89
N VAL A 116 -8.95 8.00 1.66
CA VAL A 116 -7.72 8.65 1.17
C VAL A 116 -7.90 10.16 1.08
N ASN A 117 -9.05 10.64 0.59
CA ASN A 117 -9.36 12.06 0.47
C ASN A 117 -9.33 12.73 1.84
N ALA A 118 -10.03 12.14 2.82
CA ALA A 118 -10.04 12.65 4.18
C ALA A 118 -8.61 12.69 4.74
N SER A 119 -7.88 11.57 4.65
CA SER A 119 -6.50 11.46 5.17
C SER A 119 -5.55 12.51 4.57
N PHE A 120 -5.63 12.74 3.25
CA PHE A 120 -4.86 13.77 2.57
C PHE A 120 -5.20 15.16 3.09
N CYS A 121 -6.48 15.48 3.23
CA CYS A 121 -6.86 16.80 3.70
C CYS A 121 -6.53 17.05 5.17
N LEU A 122 -6.61 16.01 6.01
CA LEU A 122 -6.11 16.07 7.39
C LEU A 122 -4.59 16.37 7.39
N GLN A 123 -3.84 15.74 6.49
CA GLN A 123 -2.41 16.02 6.32
C GLN A 123 -2.17 17.48 5.90
N GLU A 124 -2.85 17.99 4.88
CA GLU A 124 -2.72 19.38 4.41
C GLU A 124 -3.03 20.41 5.51
N ILE A 125 -4.11 20.18 6.28
CA ILE A 125 -4.47 21.02 7.43
C ILE A 125 -3.34 20.97 8.47
N SER A 126 -2.83 19.78 8.77
CA SER A 126 -1.79 19.59 9.77
C SER A 126 -0.47 20.28 9.41
N GLU A 127 -0.08 20.24 8.13
CA GLU A 127 1.12 20.89 7.63
C GLU A 127 0.97 22.42 7.71
N LYS A 128 -0.19 22.97 7.32
CA LYS A 128 -0.49 24.41 7.44
C LYS A 128 -0.51 24.90 8.89
N LEU A 129 -0.94 24.04 9.81
CA LEU A 129 -0.94 24.31 11.25
C LEU A 129 0.39 23.99 11.93
N SER A 130 1.40 23.50 11.19
CA SER A 130 2.70 23.09 11.72
C SER A 130 2.60 22.08 12.88
N LEU A 131 1.64 21.15 12.80
CA LEU A 131 1.46 20.10 13.80
C LEU A 131 2.56 19.04 13.65
N THR A 132 3.07 18.55 14.77
CA THR A 132 4.08 17.50 14.81
C THR A 132 3.47 16.13 14.48
N PRO A 133 4.24 15.18 13.91
CA PRO A 133 3.76 13.82 13.63
C PRO A 133 3.25 13.05 14.86
N GLN A 134 3.71 13.41 16.06
CA GLN A 134 3.27 12.83 17.34
C GLN A 134 1.92 13.39 17.80
N GLU A 135 1.67 14.69 17.56
CA GLU A 135 0.34 15.30 17.72
C GLU A 135 -0.66 14.73 16.71
N LEU A 136 -0.17 14.15 15.61
CA LEU A 136 -0.98 13.71 14.49
C LEU A 136 -1.48 12.28 14.54
N ASN A 137 -0.93 11.38 15.38
CA ASN A 137 -1.20 9.92 15.41
C ASN A 137 -2.43 9.50 14.58
N ILE A 138 -2.24 9.39 13.25
CA ILE A 138 -3.28 9.57 12.20
C ILE A 138 -4.19 8.33 12.08
N GLU A 139 -4.15 7.44 13.07
CA GLU A 139 -4.93 6.21 13.10
C GLU A 139 -6.33 6.41 13.68
N SER A 140 -6.67 7.60 14.18
CA SER A 140 -8.03 7.87 14.61
C SER A 140 -8.48 9.30 14.33
N SER A 141 -9.56 9.39 13.56
CA SER A 141 -10.61 10.39 13.73
C SER A 141 -10.29 11.87 13.47
N ALA A 142 -11.00 12.41 12.48
CA ALA A 142 -11.86 13.59 12.60
C ALA A 142 -11.89 14.33 13.96
N LYS A 143 -12.22 13.60 15.04
CA LYS A 143 -12.32 14.09 16.42
C LYS A 143 -11.02 14.74 16.92
N ASN A 144 -9.87 14.21 16.52
CA ASN A 144 -8.57 14.75 16.92
C ASN A 144 -8.28 16.12 16.31
N ILE A 145 -8.74 16.42 15.08
CA ILE A 145 -8.52 17.73 14.47
C ILE A 145 -9.37 18.83 15.13
N GLY A 146 -10.64 18.54 15.44
CA GLY A 146 -11.48 19.48 16.20
C GLY A 146 -10.82 19.83 17.54
N THR A 147 -10.35 18.81 18.27
CA THR A 147 -9.64 18.99 19.54
C THR A 147 -8.28 19.69 19.38
N LEU A 148 -7.51 19.40 18.32
CA LEU A 148 -6.22 20.05 18.06
C LEU A 148 -6.38 21.55 17.71
N ILE A 149 -7.43 21.90 16.98
CA ILE A 149 -7.76 23.29 16.64
C ILE A 149 -8.18 24.06 17.90
N GLU A 150 -8.99 23.44 18.76
CA GLU A 150 -9.36 23.99 20.07
C GLU A 150 -8.14 24.16 20.99
N GLN A 151 -7.20 23.20 21.01
CA GLN A 151 -5.98 23.26 21.81
C GLN A 151 -4.98 24.33 21.34
N LYS A 152 -4.95 24.62 20.03
CA LYS A 152 -4.02 25.59 19.44
C LYS A 152 -4.57 27.02 19.40
N ASP A 153 -5.79 27.25 19.90
CA ASP A 153 -6.47 28.56 19.91
C ASP A 153 -6.47 29.23 18.52
N VAL A 154 -6.73 28.44 17.47
CA VAL A 154 -6.71 28.93 16.09
C VAL A 154 -7.93 29.83 15.87
N ASP A 155 -7.71 31.12 15.63
CA ASP A 155 -8.79 32.07 15.42
C ASP A 155 -9.57 31.79 14.11
N LYS A 156 -10.81 32.27 14.07
CA LYS A 156 -11.77 32.03 12.98
C LYS A 156 -11.27 32.50 11.61
N ASN A 157 -10.53 33.61 11.54
CA ASN A 157 -10.02 34.10 10.26
C ASN A 157 -8.90 33.19 9.74
N THR A 158 -7.97 32.79 10.62
CA THR A 158 -6.92 31.82 10.27
C THR A 158 -7.51 30.51 9.79
N LEU A 159 -8.55 29.99 10.46
CA LEU A 159 -9.23 28.77 10.04
C LEU A 159 -9.89 28.91 8.65
N ASN A 160 -10.60 30.02 8.40
CA ASN A 160 -11.23 30.27 7.10
C ASN A 160 -10.19 30.40 5.96
N ILE A 161 -9.04 31.01 6.23
CA ILE A 161 -7.93 31.11 5.27
C ILE A 161 -7.39 29.71 4.95
N ILE A 162 -7.16 28.87 5.98
CA ILE A 162 -6.69 27.50 5.79
C ILE A 162 -7.67 26.71 4.94
N LEU A 163 -8.96 26.72 5.31
CA LEU A 163 -10.02 26.01 4.61
C LEU A 163 -10.20 26.48 3.16
N GLY A 164 -10.13 27.80 2.93
CA GLY A 164 -10.20 28.39 1.59
C GLY A 164 -8.97 28.10 0.73
N SER A 165 -7.85 27.68 1.34
CA SER A 165 -6.62 27.30 0.64
C SER A 165 -6.50 25.80 0.38
N LEU A 166 -7.46 24.99 0.82
CA LEU A 166 -7.43 23.54 0.61
C LEU A 166 -7.73 23.19 -0.85
N PRO A 167 -7.11 22.12 -1.38
CA PRO A 167 -7.44 21.60 -2.71
C PRO A 167 -8.94 21.25 -2.85
N SER A 168 -9.46 21.32 -4.08
CA SER A 168 -10.87 21.03 -4.40
C SER A 168 -11.35 19.69 -3.87
N ILE A 169 -10.50 18.67 -3.84
CA ILE A 169 -10.83 17.34 -3.30
C ILE A 169 -11.22 17.36 -1.82
N CYS A 170 -10.77 18.35 -1.06
CA CYS A 170 -11.10 18.51 0.35
C CYS A 170 -12.51 19.07 0.58
N SER A 171 -13.08 19.77 -0.40
CA SER A 171 -14.48 20.24 -0.33
C SER A 171 -15.49 19.08 -0.25
N ARG A 172 -15.09 17.88 -0.71
CA ARG A 172 -15.88 16.64 -0.65
C ARG A 172 -15.59 15.81 0.61
N ALA A 173 -14.56 16.17 1.38
CA ALA A 173 -14.09 15.41 2.54
C ALA A 173 -14.71 15.89 3.87
N PHE A 174 -15.24 17.11 3.94
CA PHE A 174 -15.80 17.70 5.16
C PHE A 174 -17.07 18.50 4.86
N THR A 175 -17.99 18.63 5.82
CA THR A 175 -18.93 19.75 5.84
C THR A 175 -18.73 20.51 7.13
N ILE A 176 -18.37 21.78 7.02
CA ILE A 176 -18.29 22.68 8.15
C ILE A 176 -19.72 23.03 8.54
N ARG A 177 -20.23 22.54 9.67
CA ARG A 177 -21.50 23.01 10.23
C ARG A 177 -21.23 23.99 11.36
N ASN A 178 -21.88 25.15 11.31
CA ASN A 178 -21.92 26.11 12.41
C ASN A 178 -22.99 25.62 13.39
N LEU A 179 -22.56 25.21 14.60
CA LEU A 179 -23.46 24.87 15.70
C LEU A 179 -23.34 25.98 16.75
N ASP A 180 -24.42 26.74 16.93
CA ASP A 180 -24.66 27.59 18.09
C ASP A 180 -23.49 28.51 18.52
N ASN A 181 -22.99 29.32 17.59
CA ASN A 181 -21.93 30.32 17.83
C ASN A 181 -20.57 29.74 18.29
N GLN A 182 -20.36 28.43 18.18
CA GLN A 182 -19.05 27.79 18.25
C GLN A 182 -18.84 26.97 16.97
N ASN A 183 -17.82 27.32 16.18
CA ASN A 183 -17.49 26.61 14.95
C ASN A 183 -16.93 25.22 15.30
N THR A 184 -17.81 24.24 15.54
CA THR A 184 -17.39 22.85 15.68
C THR A 184 -17.16 22.31 14.27
N ILE A 185 -15.91 22.09 13.88
CA ILE A 185 -15.61 21.37 12.64
C ILE A 185 -16.06 19.93 12.87
N ILE A 186 -17.19 19.55 12.26
CA ILE A 186 -17.64 18.16 12.22
C ILE A 186 -17.14 17.57 10.90
N PRO A 187 -16.11 16.71 10.92
CA PRO A 187 -15.65 16.08 9.69
C PRO A 187 -16.74 15.11 9.22
N LEU A 188 -17.14 15.21 7.95
CA LEU A 188 -18.21 14.36 7.40
C LEU A 188 -17.80 12.91 7.13
N ILE A 189 -16.62 12.52 7.60
CA ILE A 189 -16.13 11.18 7.41
C ILE A 189 -15.47 10.82 8.73
N ASP A 190 -16.25 10.22 9.64
CA ASP A 190 -15.64 9.43 10.68
C ASP A 190 -14.97 8.22 9.98
N PRO A 191 -13.65 8.02 10.11
CA PRO A 191 -13.02 6.78 9.67
C PRO A 191 -13.71 5.53 10.26
N GLN A 192 -14.46 5.68 11.36
CA GLN A 192 -15.25 4.60 11.96
C GLN A 192 -16.50 4.20 11.15
N ASP A 193 -16.96 5.02 10.20
CA ASP A 193 -18.11 4.69 9.34
C ASP A 193 -17.72 3.88 8.10
N TRP A 194 -16.43 3.63 7.91
CA TRP A 194 -15.95 2.87 6.76
C TRP A 194 -15.96 1.37 7.04
N SER A 195 -16.74 0.63 6.26
CA SER A 195 -16.85 -0.81 6.31
C SER A 195 -16.25 -1.47 5.07
N THR A 196 -15.77 -2.70 5.22
CA THR A 196 -15.31 -3.51 4.08
C THR A 196 -15.96 -4.88 4.05
N ASP A 197 -16.20 -5.37 2.84
CA ASP A 197 -16.78 -6.69 2.60
C ASP A 197 -16.42 -7.24 1.22
N SER A 198 -17.04 -8.37 0.84
CA SER A 198 -16.95 -8.96 -0.50
C SER A 198 -15.51 -9.25 -0.94
N GLN A 199 -14.65 -9.59 0.03
CA GLN A 199 -13.24 -9.84 -0.19
C GLN A 199 -13.02 -11.13 -0.99
N GLN A 200 -12.29 -11.03 -2.09
CA GLN A 200 -11.91 -12.15 -2.93
C GLN A 200 -10.54 -11.94 -3.57
N SER A 201 -9.90 -13.03 -3.97
CA SER A 201 -8.63 -13.01 -4.69
C SER A 201 -8.90 -13.09 -6.18
N ILE A 202 -8.42 -12.11 -6.95
CA ILE A 202 -8.55 -12.09 -8.41
C ILE A 202 -7.17 -12.33 -9.02
N THR A 203 -7.09 -13.28 -9.95
CA THR A 203 -5.87 -13.53 -10.72
C THR A 203 -6.10 -13.09 -12.15
N PHE A 204 -5.15 -12.32 -12.69
CA PHE A 204 -5.14 -11.90 -14.08
C PHE A 204 -3.73 -11.98 -14.64
N ASN A 205 -3.64 -12.14 -15.96
CA ASN A 205 -2.37 -12.08 -16.68
C ASN A 205 -2.26 -10.77 -17.44
N THR A 206 -1.05 -10.26 -17.55
CA THR A 206 -0.70 -9.17 -18.48
C THR A 206 -0.49 -9.72 -19.90
N GLU A 207 -0.35 -8.83 -20.87
CA GLU A 207 0.00 -9.19 -22.25
C GLU A 207 1.35 -9.94 -22.34
N ASP A 208 2.29 -9.60 -21.47
CA ASP A 208 3.59 -10.28 -21.32
C ASP A 208 3.51 -11.62 -20.57
N ASN A 209 2.31 -12.17 -20.35
CA ASN A 209 2.06 -13.38 -19.57
C ASN A 209 2.57 -13.33 -18.12
N LEU A 210 2.67 -12.14 -17.52
CA LEU A 210 2.96 -12.03 -16.09
C LEU A 210 1.68 -12.29 -15.29
N THR A 211 1.73 -13.24 -14.36
CA THR A 211 0.61 -13.56 -13.49
C THR A 211 0.59 -12.65 -12.27
N ILE A 212 -0.53 -11.95 -12.08
CA ILE A 212 -0.80 -11.09 -10.93
C ILE A 212 -1.97 -11.65 -10.15
N THR A 213 -1.83 -11.71 -8.82
CA THR A 213 -2.94 -12.04 -7.92
C THR A 213 -3.21 -10.87 -6.98
N ALA A 214 -4.32 -10.18 -7.19
CA ALA A 214 -4.74 -9.02 -6.41
C ALA A 214 -5.84 -9.37 -5.40
N LEU A 215 -5.87 -8.62 -4.30
CA LEU A 215 -6.95 -8.62 -3.34
C LEU A 215 -8.04 -7.66 -3.81
N PHE A 216 -9.18 -8.19 -4.20
CA PHE A 216 -10.35 -7.42 -4.60
C PHE A 216 -11.38 -7.39 -3.49
N GLN A 217 -11.96 -6.21 -3.24
CA GLN A 217 -12.85 -6.00 -2.10
C GLN A 217 -13.67 -4.73 -2.26
N ARG A 218 -14.76 -4.62 -1.48
CA ARG A 218 -15.59 -3.43 -1.40
C ARG A 218 -15.23 -2.66 -0.14
N GLY A 219 -15.06 -1.35 -0.27
CA GLY A 219 -15.07 -0.42 0.86
C GLY A 219 -16.22 0.56 0.70
N TRP A 220 -16.95 0.84 1.78
CA TRP A 220 -18.15 1.65 1.71
C TRP A 220 -18.43 2.39 3.01
N ASN A 221 -19.19 3.48 2.88
CA ASN A 221 -19.90 4.16 3.97
C ASN A 221 -21.27 4.61 3.44
N GLN A 222 -22.00 5.44 4.20
CA GLN A 222 -23.34 5.91 3.79
C GLN A 222 -23.35 6.67 2.46
N ASN A 223 -22.22 7.30 2.08
CA ASN A 223 -22.16 8.25 0.97
C ASN A 223 -21.29 7.78 -0.20
N ASN A 224 -20.46 6.76 -0.01
CA ASN A 224 -19.47 6.34 -0.99
C ASN A 224 -19.36 4.83 -1.01
N THR A 225 -19.13 4.27 -2.19
CA THR A 225 -18.74 2.87 -2.35
C THR A 225 -17.58 2.80 -3.34
N VAL A 226 -16.60 1.97 -3.00
CA VAL A 226 -15.34 1.86 -3.74
C VAL A 226 -15.01 0.39 -3.93
N ALA A 227 -14.80 0.02 -5.18
CA ALA A 227 -14.21 -1.26 -5.55
C ALA A 227 -12.69 -1.11 -5.47
N MET A 228 -12.01 -1.93 -4.66
CA MET A 228 -10.57 -1.78 -4.40
C MET A 228 -9.81 -3.03 -4.86
N MET A 229 -8.71 -2.83 -5.59
CA MET A 229 -7.75 -3.88 -5.94
C MET A 229 -6.36 -3.54 -5.37
N ASN A 230 -5.85 -4.41 -4.52
CA ASN A 230 -4.58 -4.22 -3.83
C ASN A 230 -3.59 -5.34 -4.13
N TRP A 231 -2.36 -5.02 -4.53
CA TRP A 231 -1.30 -6.00 -4.73
C TRP A 231 0.10 -5.41 -4.60
N TYR A 232 1.10 -6.26 -4.38
CA TYR A 232 2.48 -5.92 -4.66
C TYR A 232 2.86 -6.38 -6.05
N THR A 233 3.70 -5.60 -6.72
CA THR A 233 4.26 -5.94 -8.02
C THR A 233 5.78 -5.90 -7.99
N TRP A 234 6.39 -6.71 -8.85
CA TRP A 234 7.83 -6.79 -9.09
C TRP A 234 8.08 -7.20 -10.54
N LYS A 235 9.35 -7.21 -10.98
CA LYS A 235 9.73 -7.36 -12.40
C LYS A 235 9.11 -8.57 -13.13
N ASP A 236 8.87 -9.66 -12.41
CA ASP A 236 8.45 -10.96 -12.97
C ASP A 236 7.03 -11.37 -12.51
N GLY A 237 6.25 -10.47 -11.91
CA GLY A 237 4.88 -10.78 -11.47
C GLY A 237 4.42 -9.95 -10.27
N GLY A 238 3.36 -10.42 -9.61
CA GLY A 238 2.79 -9.68 -8.48
C GLY A 238 1.80 -10.49 -7.67
N HIS A 239 1.69 -10.16 -6.38
CA HIS A 239 0.76 -10.82 -5.48
C HIS A 239 0.43 -9.92 -4.28
N TYR A 240 -0.80 -9.97 -3.76
CA TYR A 240 -1.18 -9.21 -2.57
C TYR A 240 -0.50 -9.71 -1.28
N LYS A 241 -0.37 -11.02 -1.09
CA LYS A 241 0.34 -11.57 0.09
C LYS A 241 1.86 -11.34 0.04
N PRO A 242 2.46 -10.70 1.07
CA PRO A 242 3.90 -10.45 1.15
C PRO A 242 4.79 -11.69 1.00
N TYR A 243 4.40 -12.84 1.55
CA TYR A 243 5.23 -14.05 1.51
C TYR A 243 5.60 -14.50 0.08
N ARG A 244 4.79 -14.16 -0.92
CA ARG A 244 5.06 -14.49 -2.33
C ARG A 244 6.24 -13.72 -2.90
N TRP A 245 6.43 -12.48 -2.45
CA TRP A 245 7.62 -11.71 -2.77
C TRP A 245 8.87 -12.36 -2.20
N PHE A 246 8.83 -12.87 -0.96
CA PHE A 246 10.00 -13.55 -0.37
C PHE A 246 10.43 -14.78 -1.18
N MET A 247 9.48 -15.53 -1.74
CA MET A 247 9.79 -16.64 -2.64
C MET A 247 10.46 -16.16 -3.95
N SER A 248 9.96 -15.07 -4.52
CA SER A 248 10.57 -14.46 -5.72
C SER A 248 11.97 -13.93 -5.42
N ASP A 249 12.14 -13.27 -4.28
CA ASP A 249 13.41 -12.71 -3.83
C ASP A 249 14.46 -13.80 -3.59
N LEU A 250 14.08 -14.92 -2.95
CA LEU A 250 14.98 -16.06 -2.77
C LEU A 250 15.48 -16.63 -4.10
N LYS A 251 14.61 -16.70 -5.12
CA LYS A 251 15.00 -17.14 -6.48
C LYS A 251 15.98 -16.15 -7.14
N SER A 252 15.78 -14.84 -6.95
CA SER A 252 16.68 -13.81 -7.47
C SER A 252 18.04 -13.83 -6.77
N GLN A 253 18.08 -14.09 -5.45
CA GLN A 253 19.33 -14.16 -4.68
C GLN A 253 20.28 -15.24 -5.20
N ILE A 254 19.75 -16.37 -5.70
CA ILE A 254 20.55 -17.42 -6.36
C ILE A 254 21.30 -16.88 -7.60
N LYS A 255 20.73 -15.88 -8.28
CA LYS A 255 21.32 -15.21 -9.44
C LYS A 255 22.19 -14.01 -9.07
N GLY A 256 22.39 -13.75 -7.77
CA GLY A 256 23.11 -12.58 -7.28
C GLY A 256 22.33 -11.27 -7.41
N ASP A 257 21.02 -11.31 -7.61
CA ASP A 257 20.14 -10.13 -7.70
C ASP A 257 19.11 -10.15 -6.55
N ARG A 258 18.36 -9.06 -6.39
CA ARG A 258 17.20 -9.00 -5.49
C ARG A 258 15.95 -8.64 -6.25
N THR A 259 14.80 -8.91 -5.64
CA THR A 259 13.51 -8.54 -6.21
C THR A 259 13.05 -7.25 -5.58
N GLY A 260 13.17 -6.13 -6.29
CA GLY A 260 12.53 -4.90 -5.85
C GLY A 260 11.00 -4.98 -5.96
N TRP A 261 10.27 -4.24 -5.14
CA TRP A 261 8.80 -4.28 -5.10
C TRP A 261 8.15 -2.90 -5.12
N VAL A 262 6.89 -2.87 -5.54
CA VAL A 262 6.01 -1.69 -5.52
C VAL A 262 4.64 -2.12 -5.00
N ALA A 263 4.10 -1.43 -4.01
CA ALA A 263 2.74 -1.65 -3.54
C ALA A 263 1.76 -0.79 -4.34
N ILE A 264 0.62 -1.38 -4.72
CA ILE A 264 -0.40 -0.74 -5.52
C ILE A 264 -1.76 -0.91 -4.84
N SER A 265 -2.49 0.20 -4.72
CA SER A 265 -3.91 0.21 -4.36
C SER A 265 -4.68 0.98 -5.41
N LEU A 266 -5.48 0.25 -6.19
CA LEU A 266 -6.37 0.80 -7.20
C LEU A 266 -7.78 0.86 -6.63
N ARG A 267 -8.46 1.99 -6.81
CA ARG A 267 -9.79 2.27 -6.26
C ARG A 267 -10.69 2.77 -7.38
N LEU A 268 -11.82 2.13 -7.62
CA LEU A 268 -12.85 2.59 -8.55
C LEU A 268 -14.05 3.07 -7.73
N TYR A 269 -14.40 4.35 -7.87
CA TYR A 269 -15.56 4.93 -7.19
C TYR A 269 -16.83 4.58 -7.97
N ILE A 270 -17.83 4.07 -7.24
CA ILE A 270 -19.10 3.59 -7.80
C ILE A 270 -20.26 4.14 -6.98
N ASP A 271 -21.50 3.87 -7.41
CA ASP A 271 -22.65 4.46 -6.75
C ASP A 271 -22.78 3.97 -5.30
N PRO A 272 -23.29 4.81 -4.37
CA PRO A 272 -23.42 4.42 -2.98
C PRO A 272 -24.26 3.14 -2.81
N LEU A 273 -23.72 2.20 -2.01
CA LEU A 273 -24.30 0.89 -1.71
C LEU A 273 -24.42 -0.05 -2.92
N GLU A 274 -23.81 0.29 -4.06
CA GLU A 274 -23.73 -0.59 -5.24
C GLU A 274 -22.95 -1.88 -4.92
N GLU A 275 -23.31 -2.98 -5.57
CA GLU A 275 -22.52 -4.21 -5.52
C GLU A 275 -21.27 -4.08 -6.40
N ILE A 276 -20.13 -4.59 -5.93
CA ILE A 276 -18.86 -4.48 -6.69
C ILE A 276 -18.66 -5.57 -7.75
N LYS A 277 -19.45 -6.64 -7.73
CA LYS A 277 -19.29 -7.78 -8.66
C LYS A 277 -19.40 -7.37 -10.13
N PRO A 278 -20.38 -6.55 -10.55
CA PRO A 278 -20.47 -6.10 -11.94
C PRO A 278 -19.26 -5.29 -12.41
N ARG A 279 -18.56 -4.66 -11.46
CA ARG A 279 -17.41 -3.76 -11.70
C ARG A 279 -16.07 -4.48 -11.72
N GLN A 280 -16.06 -5.79 -11.46
CA GLN A 280 -14.83 -6.58 -11.35
C GLN A 280 -14.04 -6.59 -12.67
N GLU A 281 -14.69 -6.76 -13.81
CA GLU A 281 -14.03 -6.77 -15.13
C GLU A 281 -13.43 -5.41 -15.47
N GLU A 282 -14.17 -4.34 -15.16
CA GLU A 282 -13.76 -2.95 -15.35
C GLU A 282 -12.49 -2.62 -14.56
N ILE A 283 -12.50 -2.86 -13.24
CA ILE A 283 -11.31 -2.60 -12.41
C ILE A 283 -10.14 -3.54 -12.76
N THR A 284 -10.41 -4.79 -13.20
CA THR A 284 -9.36 -5.71 -13.67
C THR A 284 -8.68 -5.18 -14.93
N THR A 285 -9.44 -4.56 -15.84
CA THR A 285 -8.91 -3.95 -17.06
C THR A 285 -7.97 -2.80 -16.72
N ILE A 286 -8.37 -1.93 -15.79
CA ILE A 286 -7.51 -0.85 -15.28
C ILE A 286 -6.27 -1.44 -14.60
N ALA A 287 -6.42 -2.47 -13.76
CA ALA A 287 -5.32 -3.12 -13.06
C ALA A 287 -4.28 -3.73 -14.03
N LYS A 288 -4.73 -4.30 -15.16
CA LYS A 288 -3.84 -4.76 -16.23
C LYS A 288 -3.03 -3.60 -16.83
N GLN A 289 -3.67 -2.47 -17.16
CA GLN A 289 -2.97 -1.29 -17.68
C GLN A 289 -1.95 -0.74 -16.68
N VAL A 290 -2.34 -0.61 -15.40
CA VAL A 290 -1.45 -0.19 -14.30
C VAL A 290 -0.25 -1.13 -14.21
N GLN A 291 -0.48 -2.44 -14.22
CA GLN A 291 0.58 -3.43 -14.16
C GLN A 291 1.53 -3.31 -15.36
N THR A 292 1.01 -3.20 -16.59
CA THR A 292 1.83 -3.04 -17.79
C THR A 292 2.67 -1.77 -17.70
N ALA A 293 2.06 -0.65 -17.31
CA ALA A 293 2.77 0.63 -17.23
C ALA A 293 3.85 0.65 -16.14
N ILE A 294 3.61 0.01 -14.99
CA ILE A 294 4.63 -0.13 -13.93
C ILE A 294 5.75 -1.08 -14.38
N THR A 295 5.39 -2.24 -14.96
CA THR A 295 6.36 -3.23 -15.45
C THR A 295 7.32 -2.60 -16.45
N ASN A 296 6.79 -1.84 -17.42
CA ASN A 296 7.59 -1.15 -18.43
C ASN A 296 8.58 -0.13 -17.83
N LYS A 297 8.26 0.43 -16.66
CA LYS A 297 9.16 1.36 -15.96
C LYS A 297 10.21 0.64 -15.13
N ILE A 298 9.88 -0.50 -14.51
CA ILE A 298 10.76 -1.19 -13.54
C ILE A 298 11.54 -2.37 -14.13
N ARG A 299 11.38 -2.66 -15.42
CA ARG A 299 12.05 -3.74 -16.14
C ARG A 299 13.31 -3.26 -16.86
#